data_AF-A0A933PBB1-F1
#
_entry.id   AF-A0A933PBB1-F1
#
_cell.length_a   1.000
_cell.length_b   1.000
_cell.length_c   1.000
_cell.angle_alpha   90.00
_cell.angle_beta   90.00
_cell.angle_gamma   90.00
#
_symmetry.space_group_name_H-M   'P 1'
#
loop_
_entity.id
_entity.type
_entity.pdbx_description
1 polymer ?
#
loop_
_entity_poly.entity_id
_entity_poly.type
_entity_poly.pdbx_seq_one_letter_code
_entity_poly.pdbx_strand_id
1 'polypeptide(L)' 'MRVLTAAELDAMTPAEREAAYQASIIRDLADVPEQYQHVIDEQRRLVLEREARARQAS' A
#
# COMPACT_ATOMS: atom_id res chain seq x y z
N MET A 1 7.00 6.28 5.15
CA MET A 1 6.38 5.35 6.11
C MET A 1 7.37 5.06 7.23
N ARG A 2 7.05 5.36 8.49
CA ARG A 2 7.95 5.11 9.64
C ARG A 2 7.71 3.69 10.16
N VAL A 3 8.77 2.91 10.31
CA VAL A 3 8.71 1.61 10.99
C VAL A 3 8.88 1.84 12.49
N LEU A 4 7.93 1.35 13.29
CA LEU A 4 8.00 1.39 14.75
C LEU A 4 8.64 0.12 15.28
N THR A 5 9.50 0.26 16.27
CA THR A 5 10.10 -0.85 17.02
C THR A 5 9.12 -1.39 18.07
N ALA A 6 9.35 -2.63 18.52
CA ALA A 6 8.55 -3.23 19.58
C ALA A 6 8.57 -2.38 20.88
N ALA A 7 9.74 -1.84 21.25
CA ALA A 7 9.88 -0.99 22.42
C ALA A 7 9.08 0.32 22.32
N GLU A 8 9.01 0.92 21.12
CA GLU A 8 8.16 2.10 20.89
C GLU A 8 6.67 1.76 21.01
N LEU A 9 6.25 0.59 20.51
CA LEU A 9 4.87 0.15 20.64
C LEU A 9 4.50 -0.14 22.10
N ASP A 10 5.40 -0.74 22.89
CA ASP A 10 5.17 -1.05 24.30
C ASP A 10 5.07 0.20 25.18
N ALA A 11 5.74 1.29 24.79
CA ALA A 11 5.62 2.59 25.45
C ALA A 11 4.34 3.36 25.10
N MET A 12 3.59 2.94 24.07
CA MET A 12 2.34 3.58 23.65
C MET A 12 1.14 3.07 24.46
N THR A 13 0.27 4.02 24.82
CA THR A 13 -1.09 3.70 25.28
C THR A 13 -1.89 3.02 24.15
N PRO A 14 -2.98 2.29 24.49
CA PRO A 14 -3.83 1.68 23.46
C PRO A 14 -4.35 2.67 22.42
N ALA A 15 -4.71 3.90 22.83
CA ALA A 15 -5.22 4.93 21.92
C ALA A 15 -4.14 5.45 20.96
N GLU A 16 -2.91 5.65 21.43
CA GLU A 16 -1.78 6.05 20.59
C GLU A 16 -1.41 4.95 19.60
N ARG A 17 -1.50 3.69 20.03
CA ARG A 17 -1.24 2.53 19.18
C ARG A 17 -2.25 2.44 18.03
N GLU A 18 -3.53 2.65 18.33
CA GLU A 18 -4.59 2.73 17.32
C GLU A 18 -4.35 3.89 16.34
N ALA A 19 -4.05 5.09 16.85
CA ALA A 19 -3.78 6.25 16.01
C ALA A 19 -2.57 6.02 15.08
N ALA A 20 -1.49 5.41 15.59
CA ALA A 20 -0.32 5.06 14.80
C ALA A 20 -0.62 4.03 13.71
N TYR A 21 -1.44 3.02 14.03
CA TYR A 21 -1.90 2.05 13.04
C TYR A 21 -2.73 2.72 11.94
N GLN A 22 -3.73 3.54 12.30
CA GLN A 22 -4.56 4.25 11.35
C GLN A 22 -3.74 5.17 10.42
N ALA A 23 -2.70 5.82 10.95
CA ALA A 23 -1.78 6.65 10.17
C ALA A 23 -0.85 5.84 9.25
N SER A 24 -0.67 4.54 9.51
CA SER A 24 0.15 3.65 8.67
C SER A 24 -0.59 3.10 7.45
N ILE A 25 -1.92 3.22 7.42
CA ILE A 25 -2.76 2.70 6.33
C ILE A 25 -2.65 3.62 5.12
N ILE A 26 -2.08 3.09 4.04
CA ILE A 26 -2.05 3.75 2.73
C ILE A 26 -3.42 3.59 2.08
N ARG A 27 -4.10 4.71 1.81
CA ARG A 27 -5.46 4.73 1.22
C ARG A 27 -5.46 5.00 -0.27
N ASP A 28 -4.42 5.68 -0.77
CA ASP A 28 -4.24 5.98 -2.19
C ASP A 28 -2.98 5.31 -2.71
N LEU A 29 -3.03 4.82 -3.96
CA LEU A 29 -1.87 4.25 -4.62
C LEU A 29 -0.77 5.30 -4.87
N ALA A 30 -1.12 6.58 -4.95
CA ALA A 30 -0.15 7.68 -5.06
C ALA A 30 0.72 7.85 -3.81
N ASP A 31 0.24 7.39 -2.66
CA ASP A 31 0.95 7.47 -1.37
C ASP A 31 1.79 6.22 -1.08
N VAL A 32 1.83 5.27 -2.01
CA VAL A 32 2.61 4.04 -1.85
C VAL A 32 4.11 4.39 -1.89
N PRO A 33 4.91 3.87 -0.94
CA PRO A 33 6.34 4.10 -0.93
C PRO A 33 7.02 3.63 -2.22
N GLU A 34 7.98 4.41 -2.71
CA GLU A 34 8.66 4.21 -3.99
C GLU A 34 9.26 2.81 -4.15
N GLN A 35 9.74 2.19 -3.08
CA GLN A 35 10.28 0.82 -3.12
C GLN A 35 9.25 -0.22 -3.60
N TYR A 36 7.95 0.06 -3.51
CA TYR A 36 6.87 -0.81 -3.98
C TYR A 36 6.30 -0.39 -5.34
N GLN A 37 6.82 0.68 -5.96
CA GLN A 37 6.32 1.19 -7.24
C GLN A 37 6.38 0.12 -8.34
N HIS A 38 7.42 -0.72 -8.33
CA HIS A 38 7.56 -1.84 -9.27
C HIS A 38 6.37 -2.82 -9.24
N VAL A 39 5.76 -3.03 -8.07
CA VAL A 39 4.58 -3.89 -7.93
C VAL A 39 3.36 -3.23 -8.56
N ILE A 40 3.19 -1.92 -8.33
CA ILE A 40 2.08 -1.14 -8.92
C ILE A 40 2.16 -1.17 -10.45
N ASP A 41 3.36 -0.93 -10.99
CA ASP A 41 3.59 -0.89 -12.43
C ASP A 41 3.31 -2.24 -13.08
N GLU A 42 3.73 -3.33 -12.43
CA GLU A 42 3.45 -4.69 -12.89
C GLU A 42 1.95 -5.00 -12.86
N GLN A 43 1.25 -4.65 -11.80
CA GLN A 43 -0.21 -4.83 -11.74
C GLN A 43 -0.93 -4.01 -12.80
N ARG A 44 -0.50 -2.77 -13.03
CA ARG A 44 -1.04 -1.91 -14.10
C ARG A 44 -0.84 -2.55 -15.48
N ARG A 45 0.35 -3.10 -15.75
CA ARG A 45 0.63 -3.83 -17.00
C ARG A 45 -0.32 -5.01 -17.19
N LEU A 46 -0.47 -5.86 -16.17
CA LEU A 46 -1.34 -7.03 -16.22
C LEU A 46 -2.81 -6.68 -16.47
N VAL A 47 -3.29 -5.60 -15.84
CA VAL A 47 -4.66 -5.10 -16.07
C VAL A 47 -4.84 -4.64 -17.52
N LEU A 48 -3.91 -3.83 -18.04
CA LEU A 48 -3.97 -3.34 -19.42
C LEU A 48 -3.93 -4.48 -20.45
N GLU A 49 -3.10 -5.49 -20.24
CA GLU A 49 -3.04 -6.68 -21.09
C GLU A 49 -4.33 -7.50 -21.04
N ARG A 50 -4.94 -7.62 -19.86
CA ARG A 50 -6.25 -8.26 -19.70
C ARG A 50 -7.32 -7.50 -20.47
N GLU A 51 -7.36 -6.18 -20.35
CA GLU A 51 -8.34 -5.34 -21.06
C GLU A 51 -8.14 -5.37 -22.58
N ALA A 52 -6.90 -5.34 -23.05
CA ALA A 52 -6.59 -5.43 -24.47
C ALA A 52 -7.09 -6.74 -25.07
N ARG A 53 -6.88 -7.87 -24.37
CA ARG A 53 -7.41 -9.18 -24.77
C ARG A 53 -8.94 -9.21 -24.78
N ALA A 54 -9.59 -8.62 -23.77
CA ALA A 54 -11.05 -8.54 -23.72
C ALA A 54 -11.64 -7.75 -24.89
N ARG A 55 -10.99 -6.63 -25.28
CA ARG A 55 -11.40 -5.82 -26.43
C ARG A 55 -11.21 -6.52 -27.77
N GLN A 56 -10.20 -7.38 -27.91
CA GLN A 56 -9.96 -8.15 -29.14
C GLN A 56 -10.90 -9.36 -29.28
N ALA A 57 -11.49 -9.81 -28.18
CA ALA A 57 -12.43 -10.93 -28.14
C ALA A 57 -13.91 -10.48 -28.29
N SER A 58 -14.17 -9.17 -28.35
CA SER A 58 -15.47 -8.57 -28.65
C SER A 58 -15.53 -8.09 -30.09
#